data_AF-A0A6J7AVC9-F1
#
_entry.id   AF-A0A6J7AVC9-F1
#
_cell.length_a   1.000
_cell.length_b   1.000
_cell.length_c   1.000
_cell.angle_alpha   90.00
_cell.angle_beta   90.00
_cell.angle_gamma   90.00
#
_symmetry.space_group_name_H-M   'P 1'
#
loop_
_entity.id
_entity.type
_entity.pdbx_description
1 polymer ?
#
loop_
_entity_poly.entity_id
_entity_poly.type
_entity_poly.pdbx_seq_one_letter_code
_entity_poly.pdbx_strand_id
1 'polypeptide(L)'
;MIDAPFRMAGVAVNQFANTSVFVERTLVREGQVVRIDASLPMPVAALLGCGVITGTGAVFNRARVRPGDSVVVVGVGGVGLNALQAARISGASQIVAVDTNASKAQIAQQFGATEFVHVRDSVAADVLDVVHGGADHVIVCIGSAPLVRLAVDLLAPGGQAVIVGFPGGGAQASFDMATLYQEKSILACRYGSSSPQRDVPFLARLYAEGRLMLDELVTRTMPLEQVSDAFAAMATGDTDARSVLMLA
;
A
#
# COMPACT_ATOMS: atom_id res chain seq x y z
N MET A 1 5.49 24.26 13.47
CA MET A 1 5.97 23.04 12.79
C MET A 1 7.50 23.14 12.69
N ILE A 2 8.23 22.06 12.40
CA ILE A 2 9.66 22.19 12.07
C ILE A 2 9.69 22.43 10.56
N ASP A 3 9.44 23.66 10.12
CA ASP A 3 9.14 23.91 8.70
C ASP A 3 10.37 23.91 7.80
N ALA A 4 11.52 24.37 8.32
CA ALA A 4 12.79 24.40 7.60
C ALA A 4 13.96 24.02 8.52
N PRO A 5 14.13 22.72 8.85
CA PRO A 5 15.24 22.25 9.68
C PRO A 5 16.60 22.28 8.96
N PHE A 6 16.60 22.50 7.64
CA PHE A 6 17.80 22.42 6.80
C PHE A 6 18.16 23.76 6.16
N ARG A 7 19.45 23.94 5.90
CA ARG A 7 19.98 25.06 5.10
C ARG A 7 20.91 24.52 4.03
N MET A 8 20.82 25.09 2.82
CA MET A 8 21.73 24.82 1.71
C MET A 8 22.32 26.15 1.25
N ALA A 9 23.65 26.26 1.27
CA ALA A 9 24.37 27.51 0.99
C ALA A 9 23.81 28.74 1.76
N GLY A 10 23.45 28.55 3.03
CA GLY A 10 22.88 29.60 3.88
C GLY A 10 21.37 29.85 3.73
N VAL A 11 20.73 29.30 2.68
CA VAL A 11 19.30 29.47 2.41
C VAL A 11 18.50 28.35 3.07
N ALA A 12 17.37 28.68 3.72
CA ALA A 12 16.49 27.70 4.31
C ALA A 12 15.85 26.80 3.23
N VAL A 13 15.81 25.50 3.49
CA VAL A 13 15.19 24.50 2.60
C VAL A 13 13.98 23.89 3.31
N ASN A 14 12.86 23.80 2.58
CA ASN A 14 11.64 23.20 3.10
C ASN A 14 11.86 21.72 3.42
N GLN A 15 11.20 21.26 4.47
CA GLN A 15 11.10 19.82 4.75
C GLN A 15 10.10 19.12 3.82
N PHE A 16 10.21 17.79 3.72
CA PHE A 16 9.22 16.95 3.06
C PHE A 16 8.67 15.86 4.00
N ALA A 17 7.34 15.70 3.99
CA ALA A 17 6.61 14.67 4.73
C ALA A 17 6.84 14.64 6.27
N ASN A 18 7.36 15.72 6.84
CA ASN A 18 7.82 15.87 8.22
C ASN A 18 8.93 14.88 8.61
N THR A 19 9.69 14.37 7.63
CA THR A 19 10.75 13.37 7.87
C THR A 19 12.02 13.68 7.11
N SER A 20 11.95 14.16 5.87
CA SER A 20 13.10 14.49 5.01
C SER A 20 14.23 13.44 5.10
N VAL A 21 14.04 12.29 4.46
CA VAL A 21 14.87 11.08 4.70
C VAL A 21 16.04 10.87 3.73
N PHE A 22 16.24 11.77 2.76
CA PHE A 22 17.39 11.71 1.83
C PHE A 22 18.54 12.60 2.30
N VAL A 23 18.97 12.36 3.54
CA VAL A 23 20.04 13.07 4.23
C VAL A 23 20.67 12.11 5.24
N GLU A 24 21.94 12.34 5.62
CA GLU A 24 22.62 11.52 6.64
C GLU A 24 22.04 11.70 8.05
N ARG A 25 21.47 12.88 8.33
CA ARG A 25 20.86 13.24 9.62
C ARG A 25 19.62 14.08 9.39
N THR A 26 18.54 13.74 10.09
CA THR A 26 17.27 14.48 10.03
C THR A 26 16.78 14.86 11.42
N LEU A 27 15.90 15.86 11.48
CA LEU A 27 15.21 16.29 12.69
C LEU A 27 13.73 16.01 12.54
N VAL A 28 13.20 15.17 13.43
CA VAL A 28 11.78 14.79 13.46
C VAL A 28 11.19 15.06 14.83
N ARG A 29 9.86 15.11 14.92
CA ARG A 29 9.20 15.15 16.23
C ARG A 29 9.29 13.79 16.90
N GLU A 30 9.39 13.79 18.22
CA GLU A 30 9.44 12.57 19.03
C GLU A 30 8.31 11.59 18.70
N GLY A 31 7.07 12.08 18.54
CA GLY A 31 5.92 11.23 18.19
C GLY A 31 6.00 10.53 16.83
N GLN A 32 6.92 10.94 15.95
CA GLN A 32 7.18 10.31 14.64
C GLN A 32 8.29 9.25 14.71
N VAL A 33 8.94 9.09 15.86
CA VAL A 33 9.99 8.10 16.06
C VAL A 33 9.36 6.86 16.68
N VAL A 34 9.46 5.73 15.98
CA VAL A 34 9.08 4.43 16.54
C VAL A 34 10.35 3.65 16.81
N ARG A 35 10.51 3.21 18.07
CA ARG A 35 11.63 2.35 18.45
C ARG A 35 11.38 0.94 17.91
N ILE A 36 12.37 0.41 17.21
CA ILE A 36 12.40 -0.97 16.72
C ILE A 36 13.51 -1.75 17.41
N ASP A 37 13.48 -3.08 17.30
CA ASP A 37 14.57 -3.92 17.77
C ASP A 37 15.85 -3.67 16.96
N ALA A 38 16.99 -3.62 17.63
CA ALA A 38 18.28 -3.39 17.01
C ALA A 38 18.72 -4.56 16.10
N SER A 39 18.13 -5.74 16.26
CA SER A 39 18.39 -6.90 15.40
C SER A 39 17.68 -6.82 14.05
N LEU A 40 16.73 -5.90 13.85
CA LEU A 40 16.00 -5.78 12.59
C LEU A 40 16.92 -5.17 11.52
N PRO A 41 17.15 -5.84 10.37
CA PRO A 41 17.99 -5.27 9.33
C PRO A 41 17.42 -3.94 8.83
N MET A 42 18.29 -2.92 8.73
CA MET A 42 17.85 -1.56 8.36
C MET A 42 17.14 -1.46 6.99
N PRO A 43 17.56 -2.20 5.94
CA PRO A 43 16.85 -2.16 4.66
C PRO A 43 15.36 -2.54 4.76
N VAL A 44 15.03 -3.58 5.53
CA VAL A 44 13.63 -3.99 5.74
C VAL A 44 12.92 -3.07 6.73
N ALA A 45 13.62 -2.60 7.77
CA ALA A 45 13.07 -1.66 8.75
C ALA A 45 12.60 -0.36 8.09
N ALA A 46 13.35 0.15 7.11
CA ALA A 46 13.02 1.35 6.35
C ALA A 46 11.66 1.25 5.62
N LEU A 47 11.20 0.04 5.28
CA LEU A 47 9.94 -0.17 4.58
C LEU A 47 8.69 -0.03 5.47
N LEU A 48 8.86 -0.24 6.79
CA LEU A 48 7.77 -0.22 7.76
C LEU A 48 7.13 1.17 7.92
N GLY A 49 7.85 2.23 7.57
CA GLY A 49 7.41 3.61 7.76
C GLY A 49 6.40 4.15 6.75
N CYS A 50 6.07 3.42 5.67
CA CYS A 50 5.11 3.93 4.68
C CYS A 50 4.27 2.84 3.99
N GLY A 51 4.76 2.27 2.89
CA GLY A 51 3.96 1.38 2.05
C GLY A 51 3.48 0.13 2.79
N VAL A 52 4.33 -0.44 3.64
CA VAL A 52 4.01 -1.66 4.40
C VAL A 52 2.89 -1.40 5.41
N ILE A 53 3.07 -0.42 6.31
CA ILE A 53 2.04 -0.08 7.32
C ILE A 53 0.74 0.39 6.69
N THR A 54 0.82 1.01 5.51
CA THR A 54 -0.37 1.48 4.78
C THR A 54 -1.16 0.32 4.19
N GLY A 55 -0.51 -0.59 3.45
CA GLY A 55 -1.18 -1.73 2.82
C GLY A 55 -1.71 -2.73 3.85
N THR A 56 -0.87 -3.08 4.83
CA THR A 56 -1.26 -4.00 5.90
C THR A 56 -2.37 -3.43 6.78
N GLY A 57 -2.29 -2.15 7.16
CA GLY A 57 -3.31 -1.48 7.95
C GLY A 57 -4.65 -1.33 7.19
N ALA A 58 -4.61 -1.12 5.86
CA ALA A 58 -5.83 -1.08 5.06
C ALA A 58 -6.65 -2.37 5.20
N VAL A 59 -5.98 -3.51 5.33
CA VAL A 59 -6.60 -4.81 5.58
C VAL A 59 -6.93 -5.02 7.06
N PHE A 60 -5.92 -4.99 7.93
CA PHE A 60 -6.07 -5.37 9.34
C PHE A 60 -6.94 -4.39 10.12
N ASN A 61 -6.72 -3.09 9.94
CA ASN A 61 -7.33 -2.05 10.75
C ASN A 61 -8.62 -1.52 10.13
N ARG A 62 -8.59 -1.28 8.81
CA ARG A 62 -9.66 -0.56 8.11
C ARG A 62 -10.75 -1.46 7.55
N ALA A 63 -10.40 -2.39 6.67
CA ALA A 63 -11.32 -3.40 6.13
C ALA A 63 -11.72 -4.43 7.20
N ARG A 64 -10.78 -4.77 8.09
CA ARG A 64 -10.93 -5.82 9.11
C ARG A 64 -11.34 -7.16 8.47
N VAL A 65 -10.62 -7.53 7.42
CA VAL A 65 -10.78 -8.79 6.68
C VAL A 65 -10.79 -9.96 7.66
N ARG A 66 -11.73 -10.89 7.43
CA ARG A 66 -11.93 -12.08 8.25
C ARG A 66 -11.56 -13.34 7.45
N PRO A 67 -11.31 -14.46 8.14
CA PRO A 67 -11.16 -15.73 7.48
C PRO A 67 -12.38 -16.06 6.61
N GLY A 68 -12.13 -16.42 5.34
CA GLY A 68 -13.19 -16.73 4.37
C GLY A 68 -13.72 -15.53 3.56
N ASP A 69 -13.31 -14.30 3.88
CA ASP A 69 -13.69 -13.14 3.06
C ASP A 69 -13.00 -13.19 1.67
N SER A 70 -13.65 -12.59 0.69
CA SER A 70 -13.11 -12.30 -0.64
C SER A 70 -12.54 -10.88 -0.70
N VAL A 71 -11.33 -10.74 -1.24
CA VAL A 71 -10.60 -9.46 -1.27
C VAL A 71 -10.10 -9.18 -2.68
N VAL A 72 -10.47 -8.03 -3.23
CA VAL A 72 -9.89 -7.49 -4.47
C VAL A 72 -8.91 -6.39 -4.12
N VAL A 73 -7.69 -6.44 -4.63
CA VAL A 73 -6.68 -5.38 -4.48
C VAL A 73 -6.39 -4.76 -5.84
N VAL A 74 -6.73 -3.48 -5.99
CA VAL A 74 -6.51 -2.72 -7.22
C VAL A 74 -5.19 -1.96 -7.14
N GLY A 75 -4.23 -2.38 -7.95
CA GLY A 75 -2.87 -1.87 -8.05
C GLY A 75 -1.86 -2.67 -7.25
N VAL A 76 -0.91 -3.32 -7.93
CA VAL A 76 0.12 -4.22 -7.39
C VAL A 76 1.46 -3.49 -7.25
N GLY A 77 1.40 -2.27 -6.70
CA GLY A 77 2.58 -1.56 -6.23
C GLY A 77 2.93 -1.92 -4.78
N GLY A 78 3.93 -1.27 -4.18
CA GLY A 78 4.32 -1.64 -2.82
C GLY A 78 3.30 -1.36 -1.71
N VAL A 79 2.19 -0.66 -1.95
CA VAL A 79 1.04 -0.66 -1.01
C VAL A 79 0.17 -1.89 -1.25
N GLY A 80 -0.18 -2.17 -2.51
CA GLY A 80 -1.02 -3.31 -2.88
C GLY A 80 -0.40 -4.66 -2.54
N LEU A 81 0.89 -4.85 -2.80
CA LEU A 81 1.63 -6.06 -2.37
C LEU A 81 1.48 -6.30 -0.86
N ASN A 82 1.49 -5.22 -0.07
CA ASN A 82 1.31 -5.30 1.38
C ASN A 82 -0.15 -5.54 1.81
N ALA A 83 -1.12 -5.10 1.00
CA ALA A 83 -2.53 -5.45 1.19
C ALA A 83 -2.79 -6.94 0.83
N LEU A 84 -2.20 -7.46 -0.26
CA LEU A 84 -2.32 -8.86 -0.65
C LEU A 84 -1.82 -9.80 0.47
N GLN A 85 -0.62 -9.57 0.98
CA GLN A 85 -0.10 -10.43 2.04
C GLN A 85 -0.87 -10.29 3.35
N ALA A 86 -1.40 -9.11 3.66
CA ALA A 86 -2.26 -8.92 4.82
C ALA A 86 -3.59 -9.66 4.66
N ALA A 87 -4.18 -9.69 3.47
CA ALA A 87 -5.39 -10.47 3.20
C ALA A 87 -5.12 -11.97 3.42
N ARG A 88 -3.99 -12.47 2.90
CA ARG A 88 -3.51 -13.85 3.15
C ARG A 88 -3.32 -14.13 4.64
N ILE A 89 -2.64 -13.24 5.37
CA ILE A 89 -2.42 -13.37 6.82
C ILE A 89 -3.75 -13.37 7.59
N SER A 90 -4.75 -12.63 7.11
CA SER A 90 -6.10 -12.56 7.72
C SER A 90 -6.96 -13.80 7.42
N GLY A 91 -6.52 -14.69 6.53
CA GLY A 91 -7.23 -15.91 6.16
C GLY A 91 -8.31 -15.71 5.08
N ALA A 92 -8.24 -14.65 4.29
CA ALA A 92 -9.11 -14.49 3.12
C ALA A 92 -9.02 -15.73 2.21
N SER A 93 -10.15 -16.25 1.75
CA SER A 93 -10.19 -17.45 0.91
C SER A 93 -10.00 -17.17 -0.57
N GLN A 94 -10.31 -15.94 -0.99
CA GLN A 94 -10.10 -15.47 -2.35
C GLN A 94 -9.44 -14.08 -2.31
N ILE A 95 -8.32 -13.93 -3.01
CA ILE A 95 -7.51 -12.73 -3.06
C ILE A 95 -7.17 -12.42 -4.52
N VAL A 96 -7.91 -11.50 -5.12
CA VAL A 96 -7.77 -11.11 -6.52
C VAL A 96 -6.90 -9.87 -6.63
N ALA A 97 -5.75 -10.01 -7.28
CA ALA A 97 -4.89 -8.87 -7.62
C ALA A 97 -5.28 -8.31 -9.00
N VAL A 98 -5.39 -6.99 -9.12
CA VAL A 98 -5.78 -6.31 -10.37
C VAL A 98 -4.72 -5.29 -10.74
N ASP A 99 -4.13 -5.41 -11.93
CA ASP A 99 -3.13 -4.46 -12.44
C ASP A 99 -3.16 -4.37 -13.98
N THR A 100 -2.69 -3.24 -14.52
CA THR A 100 -2.52 -3.05 -15.97
C THR A 100 -1.20 -3.64 -16.46
N ASN A 101 -0.24 -3.91 -15.58
CA ASN A 101 1.02 -4.55 -15.95
C ASN A 101 0.97 -6.07 -15.69
N ALA A 102 0.91 -6.85 -16.77
CA ALA A 102 0.89 -8.31 -16.70
C ALA A 102 2.13 -8.92 -16.02
N SER A 103 3.28 -8.23 -16.02
CA SER A 103 4.49 -8.72 -15.34
C SER A 103 4.33 -8.82 -13.82
N LYS A 104 3.33 -8.13 -13.25
CA LYS A 104 3.02 -8.15 -11.81
C LYS A 104 2.33 -9.44 -11.34
N ALA A 105 1.91 -10.32 -12.24
CA ALA A 105 1.19 -11.55 -11.89
C ALA A 105 1.99 -12.44 -10.92
N GLN A 106 3.26 -12.69 -11.23
CA GLN A 106 4.10 -13.58 -10.43
C GLN A 106 4.34 -13.03 -9.02
N ILE A 107 4.69 -11.74 -8.91
CA ILE A 107 4.91 -11.12 -7.59
C ILE A 107 3.60 -10.98 -6.81
N ALA A 108 2.46 -10.72 -7.46
CA ALA A 108 1.16 -10.71 -6.79
C ALA A 108 0.86 -12.06 -6.13
N GLN A 109 1.06 -13.16 -6.86
CA GLN A 109 0.86 -14.52 -6.35
C GLN A 109 1.81 -14.84 -5.20
N GLN A 110 3.08 -14.46 -5.33
CA GLN A 110 4.07 -14.62 -4.27
C GLN A 110 3.64 -13.92 -2.96
N PHE A 111 3.04 -12.73 -3.08
CA PHE A 111 2.52 -11.96 -1.95
C PHE A 111 1.12 -12.39 -1.48
N GLY A 112 0.53 -13.44 -2.06
CA GLY A 112 -0.69 -14.06 -1.55
C GLY A 112 -1.92 -13.88 -2.41
N ALA A 113 -1.83 -13.30 -3.62
CA ALA A 113 -2.95 -13.34 -4.56
C ALA A 113 -3.22 -14.79 -4.99
N THR A 114 -4.49 -15.19 -4.96
CA THR A 114 -4.96 -16.48 -5.50
C THR A 114 -5.27 -16.36 -7.00
N GLU A 115 -5.71 -15.19 -7.44
CA GLU A 115 -5.96 -14.87 -8.85
C GLU A 115 -5.32 -13.53 -9.22
N PHE A 116 -4.99 -13.37 -10.50
CA PHE A 116 -4.50 -12.12 -11.06
C PHE A 116 -5.32 -11.75 -12.29
N VAL A 117 -5.88 -10.54 -12.30
CA VAL A 117 -6.62 -9.97 -13.42
C VAL A 117 -5.77 -8.89 -14.07
N HIS A 118 -5.35 -9.17 -15.31
CA HIS A 118 -4.68 -8.19 -16.15
C HIS A 118 -5.70 -7.33 -16.89
N VAL A 119 -5.76 -6.06 -16.53
CA VAL A 119 -6.71 -5.11 -17.12
C VAL A 119 -6.28 -4.72 -18.53
N ARG A 120 -7.15 -4.97 -19.51
CA ARG A 120 -7.00 -4.49 -20.91
C ARG A 120 -8.07 -3.49 -21.29
N ASP A 121 -9.34 -3.90 -21.17
CA ASP A 121 -10.48 -3.10 -21.64
C ASP A 121 -11.50 -2.81 -20.52
N SER A 122 -12.15 -3.84 -19.96
CA SER A 122 -13.23 -3.68 -18.96
C SER A 122 -12.89 -4.37 -17.63
N VAL A 123 -12.30 -3.61 -16.71
CA VAL A 123 -11.92 -4.12 -15.37
C VAL A 123 -13.10 -4.76 -14.64
N ALA A 124 -14.30 -4.16 -14.74
CA ALA A 124 -15.44 -4.57 -13.93
C ALA A 124 -15.92 -5.98 -14.29
N ALA A 125 -16.07 -6.28 -15.58
CA ALA A 125 -16.55 -7.57 -16.03
C ALA A 125 -15.53 -8.68 -15.70
N ASP A 126 -14.27 -8.43 -16.05
CA ASP A 126 -13.18 -9.39 -15.83
C ASP A 126 -13.03 -9.76 -14.35
N VAL A 127 -13.21 -8.79 -13.44
CA VAL A 127 -13.14 -9.04 -12.00
C VAL A 127 -14.41 -9.70 -11.48
N LEU A 128 -15.61 -9.26 -11.90
CA LEU A 128 -16.89 -9.82 -11.43
C LEU A 128 -17.05 -11.30 -11.79
N ASP A 129 -16.51 -11.72 -12.93
CA ASP A 129 -16.48 -13.13 -13.33
C ASP A 129 -15.63 -13.98 -12.37
N VAL A 130 -14.56 -13.40 -11.82
CA VAL A 130 -13.67 -14.06 -10.85
C VAL A 130 -14.26 -14.07 -9.44
N VAL A 131 -14.83 -12.95 -8.98
CA VAL A 131 -15.41 -12.83 -7.62
C VAL A 131 -16.88 -13.27 -7.55
N HIS A 132 -17.35 -14.06 -8.51
CA HIS A 132 -18.69 -14.66 -8.54
C HIS A 132 -19.84 -13.68 -8.24
N GLY A 133 -19.74 -12.45 -8.77
CA GLY A 133 -20.78 -11.42 -8.61
C GLY A 133 -20.52 -10.37 -7.53
N GLY A 134 -19.43 -10.45 -6.77
CA GLY A 134 -18.94 -9.35 -5.95
C GLY A 134 -17.98 -9.76 -4.83
N ALA A 135 -17.15 -8.83 -4.37
CA ALA A 135 -16.19 -9.04 -3.28
C ALA A 135 -16.65 -8.43 -1.95
N ASP A 136 -16.25 -9.03 -0.84
CA ASP A 136 -16.48 -8.50 0.51
C ASP A 136 -15.67 -7.21 0.73
N HIS A 137 -14.45 -7.17 0.18
CA HIS A 137 -13.56 -6.01 0.28
C HIS A 137 -12.91 -5.68 -1.05
N VAL A 138 -12.91 -4.40 -1.42
CA VAL A 138 -12.13 -3.89 -2.57
C VAL A 138 -11.18 -2.80 -2.08
N ILE A 139 -9.88 -3.07 -2.12
CA ILE A 139 -8.84 -2.16 -1.63
C ILE A 139 -8.20 -1.43 -2.82
N VAL A 140 -8.40 -0.12 -2.89
CA VAL A 140 -7.92 0.72 -3.98
C VAL A 140 -6.59 1.35 -3.59
N CYS A 141 -5.50 0.86 -4.16
CA CYS A 141 -4.13 1.33 -3.90
C CYS A 141 -3.63 2.36 -4.93
N ILE A 142 -4.50 2.82 -5.83
CA ILE A 142 -4.20 3.79 -6.89
C ILE A 142 -5.02 5.06 -6.66
N GLY A 143 -4.38 6.23 -6.76
CA GLY A 143 -5.05 7.53 -6.62
C GLY A 143 -5.85 7.91 -7.86
N SER A 144 -7.00 7.27 -8.10
CA SER A 144 -7.85 7.53 -9.27
C SER A 144 -9.32 7.54 -8.88
N ALA A 145 -10.02 8.65 -9.15
CA ALA A 145 -11.44 8.78 -8.85
C ALA A 145 -12.34 7.76 -9.59
N PRO A 146 -12.12 7.46 -10.89
CA PRO A 146 -12.83 6.37 -11.57
C PRO A 146 -12.69 5.00 -10.86
N LEU A 147 -11.52 4.71 -10.28
CA LEU A 147 -11.32 3.44 -9.57
C LEU A 147 -12.10 3.37 -8.25
N VAL A 148 -12.45 4.51 -7.65
CA VAL A 148 -13.36 4.54 -6.49
C VAL A 148 -14.75 4.08 -6.89
N ARG A 149 -15.27 4.53 -8.04
CA ARG A 149 -16.56 4.06 -8.57
C ARG A 149 -16.52 2.57 -8.87
N LEU A 150 -15.52 2.15 -9.65
CA LEU A 150 -15.30 0.74 -9.96
C LEU A 150 -15.30 -0.12 -8.68
N ALA A 151 -14.60 0.32 -7.63
CA ALA A 151 -14.52 -0.44 -6.39
C ALA A 151 -15.90 -0.71 -5.78
N VAL A 152 -16.83 0.26 -5.81
CA VAL A 152 -18.19 0.07 -5.31
C VAL A 152 -19.00 -0.89 -6.18
N ASP A 153 -18.78 -0.86 -7.49
CA ASP A 153 -19.45 -1.74 -8.44
C ASP A 153 -19.01 -3.20 -8.29
N LEU A 154 -17.75 -3.42 -7.87
CA LEU A 154 -17.18 -4.73 -7.60
C LEU A 154 -17.61 -5.36 -6.27
N LEU A 155 -18.28 -4.62 -5.38
CA LEU A 155 -18.66 -5.15 -4.06
C LEU A 155 -19.85 -6.12 -4.15
N ALA A 156 -19.83 -7.13 -3.29
CA ALA A 156 -21.04 -7.85 -2.89
C ALA A 156 -21.94 -6.93 -2.04
N PRO A 157 -23.23 -7.25 -1.85
CA PRO A 157 -24.07 -6.61 -0.83
C PRO A 157 -23.38 -6.67 0.55
N GLY A 158 -23.38 -5.57 1.30
CA GLY A 158 -22.69 -5.44 2.59
C GLY A 158 -21.17 -5.22 2.51
N GLY A 159 -20.57 -5.25 1.31
CA GLY A 159 -19.13 -5.14 1.12
C GLY A 159 -18.55 -3.74 1.37
N GLN A 160 -17.21 -3.66 1.43
CA GLN A 160 -16.47 -2.44 1.75
C GLN A 160 -15.44 -2.07 0.68
N ALA A 161 -15.56 -0.88 0.10
CA ALA A 161 -14.53 -0.26 -0.73
C ALA A 161 -13.58 0.56 0.15
N VAL A 162 -12.31 0.16 0.24
CA VAL A 162 -11.29 0.82 1.05
C VAL A 162 -10.37 1.66 0.16
N ILE A 163 -10.46 2.98 0.29
CA ILE A 163 -9.73 3.93 -0.56
C ILE A 163 -8.42 4.31 0.12
N VAL A 164 -7.31 3.76 -0.39
CA VAL A 164 -5.96 3.99 0.12
C VAL A 164 -5.20 4.98 -0.75
N GLY A 165 -5.29 4.81 -2.07
CA GLY A 165 -4.71 5.74 -3.04
C GLY A 165 -5.48 7.07 -3.05
N PHE A 166 -4.77 8.17 -2.82
CA PHE A 166 -5.37 9.50 -2.80
C PHE A 166 -5.41 10.10 -4.21
N PRO A 167 -6.60 10.39 -4.79
CA PRO A 167 -6.72 10.93 -6.16
C PRO A 167 -6.42 12.43 -6.28
N GLY A 168 -6.01 13.10 -5.19
CA GLY A 168 -5.74 14.54 -5.17
C GLY A 168 -6.95 15.38 -4.76
N GLY A 169 -6.68 16.65 -4.42
CA GLY A 169 -7.73 17.61 -4.06
C GLY A 169 -8.60 17.97 -5.26
N GLY A 170 -9.93 18.00 -5.06
CA GLY A 170 -10.90 18.35 -6.10
C GLY A 170 -11.38 17.17 -6.95
N ALA A 171 -10.78 15.99 -6.82
CA ALA A 171 -11.27 14.78 -7.48
C ALA A 171 -12.64 14.36 -6.91
N GLN A 172 -13.55 13.96 -7.80
CA GLN A 172 -14.92 13.56 -7.45
C GLN A 172 -15.28 12.22 -8.09
N ALA A 173 -16.09 11.44 -7.39
CA ALA A 173 -16.71 10.22 -7.91
C ALA A 173 -18.22 10.26 -7.62
N SER A 174 -19.02 9.77 -8.55
CA SER A 174 -20.47 9.60 -8.40
C SER A 174 -20.82 8.12 -8.36
N PHE A 175 -21.94 7.79 -7.72
CA PHE A 175 -22.40 6.42 -7.54
C PHE A 175 -23.89 6.33 -7.74
N ASP A 176 -24.35 5.19 -8.26
CA ASP A 176 -25.76 4.82 -8.18
C ASP A 176 -26.15 4.54 -6.72
N MET A 177 -27.13 5.27 -6.22
CA MET A 177 -27.62 5.14 -4.85
C MET A 177 -28.25 3.78 -4.59
N ALA A 178 -28.87 3.13 -5.59
CA ALA A 178 -29.41 1.78 -5.44
C ALA A 178 -28.30 0.74 -5.27
N THR A 179 -27.11 0.98 -5.82
CA THR A 179 -25.93 0.15 -5.54
C THR A 179 -25.48 0.32 -4.10
N LEU A 180 -25.35 1.57 -3.63
CA LEU A 180 -24.90 1.85 -2.26
C LEU A 180 -25.91 1.36 -1.20
N TYR A 181 -27.21 1.42 -1.51
CA TYR A 181 -28.30 1.02 -0.61
C TYR A 181 -28.27 -0.47 -0.24
N GLN A 182 -27.52 -1.31 -0.97
CA GLN A 182 -27.27 -2.72 -0.64
C GLN A 182 -26.23 -2.87 0.48
N GLU A 183 -26.27 -1.98 1.47
CA GLU A 183 -25.38 -1.95 2.63
C GLU A 183 -23.87 -1.85 2.29
N LYS A 184 -23.55 -1.40 1.08
CA LYS A 184 -22.16 -1.18 0.66
C LYS A 184 -21.56 0.03 1.35
N SER A 185 -20.30 -0.05 1.71
CA SER A 185 -19.58 1.02 2.42
C SER A 185 -18.38 1.54 1.64
N ILE A 186 -18.12 2.85 1.75
CA ILE A 186 -16.91 3.49 1.21
C ILE A 186 -16.09 4.01 2.38
N LEU A 187 -14.87 3.51 2.53
CA LEU A 187 -13.99 3.76 3.66
C LEU A 187 -12.70 4.42 3.19
N ALA A 188 -12.49 5.69 3.54
CA ALA A 188 -11.17 6.30 3.38
C ALA A 188 -10.15 5.63 4.32
N CYS A 189 -8.93 5.41 3.84
CA CYS A 189 -7.84 4.79 4.59
C CYS A 189 -6.54 5.59 4.45
N ARG A 190 -6.31 6.50 5.40
CA ARG A 190 -5.05 7.25 5.48
C ARG A 190 -4.04 6.43 6.28
N TYR A 191 -2.89 6.15 5.68
CA TYR A 191 -1.76 5.50 6.35
C TYR A 191 -2.15 4.17 7.05
N GLY A 192 -3.02 3.38 6.40
CA GLY A 192 -3.50 2.11 6.92
C GLY A 192 -4.48 2.21 8.09
N SER A 193 -5.00 3.41 8.41
CA SER A 193 -5.73 3.65 9.66
C SER A 193 -4.92 3.19 10.89
N SER A 194 -3.60 3.31 10.77
CA SER A 194 -2.64 2.71 11.69
C SER A 194 -2.22 3.68 12.78
N SER A 195 -1.85 3.13 13.93
CA SER A 195 -1.10 3.81 14.98
C SER A 195 0.35 3.34 14.92
N PRO A 196 1.32 4.17 14.49
CA PRO A 196 2.69 3.70 14.20
C PRO A 196 3.37 3.05 15.41
N GLN A 197 3.16 3.61 16.60
CA GLN A 197 3.74 3.09 17.85
C GLN A 197 3.23 1.70 18.21
N ARG A 198 2.04 1.31 17.71
CA ARG A 198 1.46 -0.03 17.90
C ARG A 198 1.78 -0.94 16.73
N ASP A 199 1.58 -0.44 15.52
CA ASP A 199 1.52 -1.28 14.32
C ASP A 199 2.92 -1.57 13.76
N VAL A 200 3.89 -0.65 13.86
CA VAL A 200 5.27 -0.93 13.42
C VAL A 200 5.90 -2.07 14.23
N PRO A 201 5.84 -2.09 15.58
CA PRO A 201 6.35 -3.24 16.35
C PRO A 201 5.62 -4.54 16.03
N PHE A 202 4.30 -4.49 15.81
CA PHE A 202 3.52 -5.67 15.42
C PHE A 202 3.96 -6.23 14.07
N LEU A 203 4.17 -5.37 13.06
CA LEU A 203 4.63 -5.76 11.73
C LEU A 203 6.07 -6.29 11.77
N ALA A 204 6.96 -5.67 12.56
CA ALA A 204 8.32 -6.18 12.77
C ALA A 204 8.31 -7.58 13.39
N ARG A 205 7.40 -7.84 14.33
CA ARG A 205 7.20 -9.18 14.90
C ARG A 205 6.69 -10.19 13.87
N LEU A 206 5.70 -9.84 13.04
CA LEU A 206 5.22 -10.72 11.98
C LEU A 206 6.32 -11.08 10.98
N TYR A 207 7.21 -10.13 10.68
CA TYR A 207 8.39 -10.38 9.86
C TYR A 207 9.36 -11.35 10.55
N ALA A 208 9.69 -11.13 11.82
CA ALA A 208 10.54 -12.04 12.60
C ALA A 208 9.96 -13.46 12.72
N GLU A 209 8.64 -13.60 12.72
CA GLU A 209 7.92 -14.89 12.70
C GLU A 209 7.87 -15.52 11.28
N GLY A 210 8.41 -14.87 10.25
CA GLY A 210 8.38 -15.34 8.86
C GLY A 210 7.00 -15.23 8.19
N ARG A 211 6.07 -14.48 8.79
CA ARG A 211 4.68 -14.35 8.32
C ARG A 211 4.46 -13.16 7.39
N LEU A 212 5.26 -12.12 7.54
CA LEU A 212 5.26 -10.92 6.71
C LEU A 212 6.54 -10.88 5.87
N MET A 213 6.40 -10.73 4.56
CA MET A 213 7.50 -10.69 3.61
C MET A 213 7.98 -9.25 3.45
N LEU A 214 9.23 -8.98 3.80
CA LEU A 214 9.88 -7.67 3.67
C LEU A 214 11.13 -7.71 2.80
N ASP A 215 11.92 -8.78 2.86
CA ASP A 215 13.13 -8.92 2.04
C ASP A 215 12.78 -8.88 0.55
N GLU A 216 11.69 -9.54 0.17
CA GLU A 216 11.22 -9.64 -1.22
C GLU A 216 10.65 -8.32 -1.76
N LEU A 217 10.38 -7.35 -0.88
CA LEU A 217 10.03 -6.00 -1.31
C LEU A 217 11.26 -5.19 -1.74
N VAL A 218 12.47 -5.56 -1.27
CA VAL A 218 13.72 -4.87 -1.61
C VAL A 218 14.25 -5.40 -2.93
N THR A 219 13.83 -4.78 -4.03
CA THR A 219 14.24 -5.18 -5.38
C THR A 219 15.56 -4.57 -5.80
N ARG A 220 16.00 -3.50 -5.12
CA ARG A 220 17.26 -2.82 -5.40
C ARG A 220 17.83 -2.19 -4.14
N THR A 221 19.13 -2.30 -3.94
CA THR A 221 19.88 -1.56 -2.92
C THR A 221 20.92 -0.70 -3.62
N MET A 222 20.99 0.58 -3.26
CA MET A 222 21.83 1.57 -3.94
C MET A 222 22.42 2.54 -2.90
N PRO A 223 23.57 3.16 -3.17
CA PRO A 223 24.07 4.26 -2.32
C PRO A 223 23.18 5.51 -2.48
N LEU A 224 23.05 6.33 -1.44
CA LEU A 224 22.20 7.53 -1.43
C LEU A 224 22.54 8.52 -2.55
N GLU A 225 23.80 8.58 -2.97
CA GLU A 225 24.29 9.41 -4.06
C GLU A 225 23.60 9.09 -5.40
N GLN A 226 23.06 7.88 -5.56
CA GLN A 226 22.31 7.45 -6.74
C GLN A 226 20.79 7.68 -6.62
N VAL A 227 20.35 8.57 -5.73
CA VAL A 227 18.92 8.89 -5.55
C VAL A 227 18.23 9.28 -6.87
N SER A 228 18.91 10.00 -7.76
CA SER A 228 18.37 10.38 -9.08
C SER A 228 18.08 9.16 -9.96
N ASP A 229 18.96 8.16 -9.96
CA ASP A 229 18.79 6.93 -10.74
C ASP A 229 17.64 6.08 -10.17
N ALA A 230 17.49 6.07 -8.83
CA ALA A 230 16.37 5.41 -8.18
C ALA A 230 15.01 6.03 -8.58
N PHE A 231 14.95 7.36 -8.70
CA PHE A 231 13.76 8.05 -9.21
C PHE A 231 13.48 7.73 -10.68
N ALA A 232 14.51 7.68 -11.53
CA ALA A 232 14.35 7.34 -12.94
C ALA A 232 13.81 5.92 -13.12
N ALA A 233 14.35 4.94 -12.39
CA ALA A 233 13.87 3.55 -12.43
C ALA A 233 12.43 3.40 -11.91
N MET A 234 12.06 4.18 -10.89
CA MET A 234 10.66 4.21 -10.41
C MET A 234 9.71 4.76 -11.47
N ALA A 235 10.11 5.81 -12.21
CA ALA A 235 9.28 6.43 -13.23
C ALA A 235 9.01 5.53 -14.45
N THR A 236 9.95 4.66 -14.81
CA THR A 236 9.80 3.71 -15.91
C THR A 236 9.11 2.41 -15.51
N GLY A 237 8.82 2.20 -14.22
CA GLY A 237 8.29 0.95 -13.71
C GLY A 237 9.31 -0.19 -13.67
N ASP A 238 10.61 0.12 -13.81
CA ASP A 238 11.75 -0.81 -13.75
C ASP A 238 12.08 -1.27 -12.31
N THR A 239 11.12 -1.11 -11.39
CA THR A 239 11.23 -1.58 -10.01
C THR A 239 9.98 -2.34 -9.64
N ASP A 240 10.17 -3.57 -9.17
CA ASP A 240 9.02 -4.41 -8.88
C ASP A 240 8.28 -4.02 -7.60
N ALA A 241 9.02 -3.50 -6.60
CA ALA A 241 8.47 -3.06 -5.33
C ALA A 241 9.18 -1.83 -4.73
N ARG A 242 10.38 -1.99 -4.16
CA ARG A 242 11.11 -0.91 -3.45
C ARG A 242 12.60 -0.91 -3.74
N SER A 243 13.14 0.29 -3.94
CA SER A 243 14.57 0.57 -3.88
C SER A 243 14.93 1.10 -2.49
N VAL A 244 15.98 0.57 -1.89
CA VAL A 244 16.54 1.04 -0.62
C VAL A 244 17.82 1.82 -0.90
N LEU A 245 17.89 3.04 -0.37
CA LEU A 245 19.10 3.87 -0.42
C LEU A 245 19.89 3.70 0.87
N MET A 246 21.17 3.42 0.74
CA MET A 246 22.10 3.18 1.84
C MET A 246 22.99 4.40 2.04
N LEU A 247 23.19 4.79 3.30
CA LEU A 247 24.26 5.71 3.67
C LEU A 247 25.60 4.95 3.62
N ALA A 248 26.66 5.65 3.22
CA ALA A 248 28.01 5.11 3.18
C ALA A 248 28.59 4.87 4.59
#